data_AF-A0A1J3HIW2-F1
#
_entry.id   AF-A0A1J3HIW2-F1
#
_cell.length_a   1.000
_cell.length_b   1.000
_cell.length_c   1.000
_cell.angle_alpha   90.00
_cell.angle_beta   90.00
_cell.angle_gamma   90.00
#
_symmetry.space_group_name_H-M   'P 1'
#
loop_
_entity.id
_entity.type
_entity.pdbx_description
1 polymer ?
#
loop_
_entity_poly.entity_id
_entity_poly.type
_entity_poly.pdbx_seq_one_letter_code
_entity_poly.pdbx_strand_id
1 'polypeptide(L)'
;DTRVGDATRPGISGGQKRRLTTGEIVVGPATTLFMDEISNGLDSSTTFQIVSCLQQLSHIADATILISLLQPSPETFELFD
;
A
#
# COMPACT_ATOMS: atom_id res chain seq x y z
N ASP A 1 -6.93 -8.64 20.87
CA ASP A 1 -7.04 -7.52 19.92
C ASP A 1 -5.94 -6.49 20.09
N THR A 2 -5.25 -6.21 18.98
CA THR A 2 -4.27 -5.12 18.87
C THR A 2 -4.97 -3.90 18.28
N ARG A 3 -4.87 -2.75 18.95
CA ARG A 3 -5.49 -1.49 18.50
C ARG A 3 -4.57 -0.77 17.50
N VAL A 4 -5.16 -0.03 16.56
CA VAL A 4 -4.41 0.79 15.58
C VAL A 4 -3.58 1.87 16.27
N GLY A 5 -4.12 2.48 17.34
CA GLY A 5 -3.45 3.55 18.09
C GLY A 5 -3.41 4.89 17.36
N ASP A 6 -3.10 5.95 18.09
CA ASP A 6 -3.08 7.34 17.65
C ASP A 6 -1.85 8.06 18.23
N ALA A 7 -1.80 9.40 18.14
CA ALA A 7 -0.69 10.19 18.66
C ALA A 7 -0.55 10.13 20.21
N THR A 8 -1.63 9.81 20.91
CA THR A 8 -1.70 9.78 22.38
C THR A 8 -1.66 8.36 22.95
N ARG A 9 -1.94 7.35 22.11
CA ARG A 9 -2.01 5.94 22.51
C ARG A 9 -1.25 5.06 21.52
N PRO A 10 -0.20 4.34 21.98
CA PRO A 10 0.52 3.38 21.14
C PRO A 10 -0.42 2.32 20.54
N GLY A 11 -0.09 1.86 19.34
CA GLY A 11 -0.81 0.81 18.64
C GLY A 11 0.09 0.11 17.62
N ILE A 12 -0.45 -0.20 16.45
CA ILE A 12 0.29 -0.87 15.38
C ILE A 12 1.42 0.03 14.82
N SER A 13 2.46 -0.59 14.27
CA SER A 13 3.62 0.11 13.70
C SER A 13 3.25 0.95 12.46
N GLY A 14 4.13 1.87 12.06
CA GLY A 14 3.90 2.72 10.86
C GLY A 14 3.61 1.91 9.60
N GLY A 15 4.40 0.85 9.34
CA GLY A 15 4.16 -0.05 8.21
C GLY A 15 2.84 -0.82 8.32
N GLN A 16 2.41 -1.19 9.53
CA GLN A 16 1.10 -1.80 9.75
C GLN A 16 -0.03 -0.79 9.50
N LYS A 17 0.12 0.47 9.91
CA LYS A 17 -0.84 1.54 9.59
C LYS A 17 -0.96 1.76 8.09
N ARG A 18 0.15 1.80 7.35
CA ARG A 18 0.10 1.98 5.89
C ARG A 18 -0.64 0.84 5.20
N ARG A 19 -0.33 -0.42 5.54
CA ARG A 19 -1.07 -1.58 5.00
C ARG A 19 -2.55 -1.54 5.33
N LEU A 20 -2.92 -1.11 6.53
CA LEU A 20 -4.32 -0.96 6.93
C LEU A 20 -5.02 0.12 6.09
N THR A 21 -4.42 1.29 5.93
CA THR A 21 -4.98 2.38 5.10
C THR A 21 -5.09 1.96 3.63
N THR A 22 -4.09 1.26 3.08
CA THR A 22 -4.20 0.69 1.73
C THR A 22 -5.36 -0.30 1.63
N GLY A 23 -5.53 -1.17 2.63
CA GLY A 23 -6.65 -2.10 2.70
C GLY A 23 -8.00 -1.40 2.76
N GLU A 24 -8.12 -0.31 3.52
CA GLU A 24 -9.34 0.51 3.60
C GLU A 24 -9.74 1.08 2.23
N ILE A 25 -8.78 1.59 1.45
CA ILE A 25 -9.00 2.14 0.11
C ILE A 25 -9.47 1.06 -0.88
N VAL A 26 -9.03 -0.18 -0.70
CA VAL A 26 -9.38 -1.33 -1.56
C VAL A 26 -10.78 -1.88 -1.26
N VAL A 27 -11.34 -1.63 -0.07
CA VAL A 27 -12.64 -2.17 0.31
C VAL A 27 -13.76 -1.47 -0.45
N GLY A 28 -14.44 -2.21 -1.32
CA GLY A 28 -15.64 -1.77 -2.03
C GLY A 28 -15.59 -2.12 -3.52
N PRO A 29 -16.65 -1.77 -4.28
CA PRO A 29 -16.72 -2.05 -5.72
C PRO A 29 -15.93 -1.04 -6.56
N ALA A 30 -14.69 -0.75 -6.18
CA ALA A 30 -13.84 0.19 -6.91
C ALA A 30 -13.13 -0.53 -8.07
N THR A 31 -13.39 -0.09 -9.31
CA THR A 31 -12.69 -0.59 -10.51
C THR A 31 -11.45 0.25 -10.86
N THR A 32 -11.24 1.36 -10.16
CA THR A 32 -10.08 2.24 -10.37
C THR A 32 -9.60 2.82 -9.04
N LEU A 33 -8.30 2.66 -8.77
CA LEU A 33 -7.65 3.11 -7.55
C LEU A 33 -6.50 4.07 -7.88
N PHE A 34 -6.42 5.17 -7.14
CA PHE A 34 -5.34 6.16 -7.27
C PHE A 34 -4.62 6.26 -5.93
N MET A 35 -3.31 6.06 -5.94
CA MET A 35 -2.52 5.96 -4.72
C MET A 35 -1.27 6.84 -4.80
N ASP A 36 -1.19 7.81 -3.91
CA ASP A 36 -0.03 8.70 -3.77
C ASP A 36 0.65 8.51 -2.41
N GLU A 37 1.96 8.77 -2.39
CA GLU A 37 2.82 8.72 -1.20
C GLU A 37 2.76 7.39 -0.40
N ILE A 38 2.42 6.26 -1.03
CA ILE A 38 2.23 4.99 -0.31
C ILE A 38 3.52 4.44 0.30
N SER A 39 4.68 4.78 -0.26
CA SER A 39 6.01 4.35 0.22
C SER A 39 6.59 5.30 1.27
N ASN A 40 5.98 6.45 1.53
CA ASN A 40 6.60 7.51 2.32
C ASN A 40 6.76 7.05 3.79
N GLY A 41 8.00 7.10 4.29
CA GLY A 41 8.35 6.63 5.63
C GLY A 41 8.41 5.10 5.80
N LEU A 42 8.43 4.34 4.71
CA LEU A 42 8.58 2.88 4.74
C LEU A 42 9.97 2.45 4.29
N ASP A 43 10.40 1.29 4.77
CA ASP A 43 11.57 0.60 4.22
C ASP A 43 11.24 -0.02 2.85
N SER A 44 12.27 -0.37 2.09
CA SER A 44 12.14 -0.93 0.74
C SER A 44 11.40 -2.27 0.74
N SER A 45 11.61 -3.13 1.73
CA SER A 45 10.96 -4.45 1.79
C SER A 45 9.45 -4.32 2.03
N THR A 46 9.04 -3.40 2.92
CA THR A 46 7.63 -3.11 3.15
C THR A 46 6.99 -2.48 1.92
N THR A 47 7.70 -1.57 1.24
CA THR A 47 7.22 -0.94 0.01
C THR A 47 6.98 -1.98 -1.09
N PHE A 48 7.95 -2.87 -1.32
CA PHE A 48 7.84 -3.96 -2.28
C PHE A 48 6.63 -4.86 -2.00
N GLN A 49 6.42 -5.25 -0.73
CA GLN A 49 5.26 -6.06 -0.35
C GLN A 49 3.92 -5.37 -0.64
N ILE A 50 3.81 -4.06 -0.41
CA ILE A 50 2.59 -3.29 -0.70
C ILE A 50 2.35 -3.26 -2.21
N VAL A 51 3.36 -2.90 -3.01
CA VAL A 51 3.23 -2.79 -4.47
C VAL A 51 2.91 -4.14 -5.11
N SER A 52 3.57 -5.22 -4.66
CA SER A 52 3.30 -6.58 -5.15
C SER A 52 1.87 -7.02 -4.82
N CYS A 53 1.35 -6.67 -3.64
CA CYS A 53 -0.04 -6.94 -3.28
C CYS A 53 -1.02 -6.16 -4.17
N LEU A 54 -0.73 -4.90 -4.48
CA LEU A 54 -1.56 -4.07 -5.36
C LEU A 54 -1.55 -4.60 -6.81
N GLN A 55 -0.40 -5.04 -7.32
CA GLN A 55 -0.30 -5.70 -8.63
C GLN A 55 -1.16 -6.97 -8.67
N GLN A 56 -1.10 -7.82 -7.65
CA GLN A 56 -1.97 -9.00 -7.58
C GLN A 56 -3.45 -8.62 -7.54
N LEU A 57 -3.78 -7.56 -6.80
CA LEU A 57 -5.15 -7.06 -6.69
C LEU A 57 -5.67 -6.53 -8.03
N SER A 58 -4.87 -5.81 -8.81
CA SER A 58 -5.30 -5.30 -10.12
C SER A 58 -5.74 -6.45 -11.03
N HIS A 59 -5.01 -7.57 -11.02
CA HIS A 59 -5.35 -8.77 -11.78
C HIS A 59 -6.57 -9.52 -11.24
N ILE A 60 -6.71 -9.67 -9.91
CA ILE A 60 -7.80 -10.44 -9.31
C ILE A 60 -9.13 -9.68 -9.38
N ALA A 61 -9.10 -8.36 -9.18
CA ALA A 61 -10.28 -7.51 -9.14
C ALA A 61 -10.65 -6.90 -10.49
N ASP A 62 -9.86 -7.16 -11.55
CA ASP A 62 -9.97 -6.48 -12.85
C ASP A 62 -10.02 -4.94 -12.68
N ALA A 63 -9.13 -4.43 -11.83
CA ALA A 63 -9.11 -3.04 -11.42
C ALA A 63 -7.88 -2.32 -11.99
N THR A 64 -8.05 -1.08 -12.42
CA THR A 64 -6.93 -0.21 -12.81
C THR A 64 -6.36 0.48 -11.59
N ILE A 65 -5.06 0.34 -11.33
CA ILE A 65 -4.41 0.96 -10.17
C ILE A 65 -3.30 1.89 -10.66
N LEU A 66 -3.40 3.18 -10.33
CA LEU A 66 -2.35 4.17 -10.58
C LEU A 66 -1.62 4.47 -9.27
N ILE A 67 -0.29 4.32 -9.29
CA ILE A 67 0.57 4.54 -8.12
C ILE A 67 1.69 5.53 -8.47
N SER A 68 1.91 6.52 -7.61
CA SER A 68 3.13 7.35 -7.62
C SER A 68 4.11 6.90 -6.54
N LEU A 69 5.38 6.71 -6.92
CA LEU A 69 6.47 6.35 -6.01
C LEU A 69 7.63 7.34 -6.16
N LEU A 70 8.13 7.83 -5.03
CA LEU A 70 9.37 8.61 -4.98
C LEU A 70 10.57 7.66 -4.88
N GLN A 71 11.39 7.62 -5.93
CA GLN A 71 12.66 6.87 -5.98
C GLN A 71 12.54 5.40 -5.52
N PRO A 72 11.70 4.58 -6.18
CA PRO A 72 11.54 3.18 -5.80
C PRO A 72 12.85 2.40 -5.98
N SER A 73 13.00 1.30 -5.22
CA SER A 73 14.07 0.33 -5.51
C SER A 73 13.86 -0.28 -6.90
N PRO A 74 14.92 -0.75 -7.58
CA PRO A 74 14.79 -1.41 -8.88
C PRO A 74 13.78 -2.55 -8.86
N GLU A 75 13.84 -3.41 -7.83
CA GLU A 75 12.91 -4.53 -7.64
C GLU A 75 11.45 -4.09 -7.53
N THR A 76 11.18 -2.94 -6.87
CA THR A 76 9.81 -2.40 -6.77
C THR A 76 9.36 -1.80 -8.09
N PHE A 77 10.26 -1.14 -8.81
CA PHE A 77 9.97 -0.54 -10.12
C PHE A 77 9.62 -1.62 -11.16
N GLU A 78 10.28 -2.77 -11.11
CA GLU A 78 10.02 -3.92 -12.00
C GLU A 78 8.65 -4.58 -11.79
N LEU A 79 7.91 -4.22 -10.73
CA LEU A 79 6.52 -4.67 -10.53
C LEU A 79 5.49 -3.87 -11.35
N PHE A 80 5.90 -2.76 -11.97
CA PHE A 80 5.02 -1.97 -12.82
C PHE A 80 4.96 -2.57 -14.24
N ASP A 81 3.84 -2.32 -14.93
CA ASP A 81 3.54 -2.80 -16.29
C ASP A 81 4.43 -2.14 -17.37
#